data_AF-F4GHU6-F1
#
_entry.id   AF-F4GHU6-F1
#
_cell.length_a   1.000
_cell.length_b   1.000
_cell.length_c   1.000
_cell.angle_alpha   90.00
_cell.angle_beta   90.00
_cell.angle_gamma   90.00
#
_symmetry.space_group_name_H-M   'P 1'
#
loop_
_entity.id
_entity.type
_entity.pdbx_description
1 polymer ?
#
loop_
_entity_poly.entity_id
_entity_poly.type
_entity_poly.pdbx_seq_one_letter_code
_entity_poly.pdbx_strand_id
1 'polypeptide(L)'
;MLIGQKEREVLFGTSVLARQIQKFIEAKRETGLDALLKVFPDIRREILVETLRQLRIRGVISHSEGVYIATYKYKVEGAKADQTWSAAKILGTFDPSDLARIASVERIHAATLCRTWLREGHLVCIGRKGKVPLYRFCSKFSNRPIIHQERKK
;
A
#
# COMPACT_ATOMS: atom_id res chain seq x y z
N MET A 1 -11.09 -36.44 -22.25
CA MET A 1 -12.04 -35.63 -21.46
C MET A 1 -11.97 -34.19 -21.93
N LEU A 2 -12.98 -33.73 -22.68
CA LEU A 2 -13.06 -32.36 -23.18
C LEU A 2 -13.83 -31.54 -22.13
N ILE A 3 -13.08 -30.73 -21.36
CA ILE A 3 -13.65 -29.79 -20.38
C ILE A 3 -14.50 -28.75 -21.15
N GLY A 4 -15.76 -28.59 -20.74
CA GLY A 4 -16.75 -27.76 -21.42
C GLY A 4 -16.46 -26.26 -21.32
N GLN A 5 -17.05 -25.47 -22.22
CA GLN A 5 -16.80 -24.02 -22.34
C GLN A 5 -17.13 -23.24 -21.05
N LYS A 6 -18.19 -23.63 -20.32
CA LYS A 6 -18.54 -23.08 -19.00
C LYS A 6 -17.54 -23.42 -17.90
N GLU A 7 -16.97 -24.62 -17.92
CA GLU A 7 -15.95 -25.04 -16.95
C GLU A 7 -14.63 -24.32 -17.22
N ARG A 8 -14.33 -24.00 -18.49
CA ARG A 8 -13.20 -23.13 -18.84
C ARG A 8 -13.40 -21.68 -18.39
N GLU A 9 -14.60 -21.11 -18.48
CA GLU A 9 -14.88 -19.76 -17.96
C GLU A 9 -14.68 -19.66 -16.44
N VAL A 10 -15.03 -20.70 -15.70
CA VAL A 10 -14.88 -20.73 -14.23
C VAL A 10 -13.42 -21.03 -13.81
N LEU A 11 -12.71 -21.90 -14.54
CA LEU A 11 -11.32 -22.28 -14.21
C LEU A 11 -10.24 -21.33 -14.79
N PHE A 12 -10.50 -20.68 -15.93
CA PHE A 12 -9.54 -19.78 -16.61
C PHE A 12 -9.93 -18.30 -16.57
N GLY A 13 -11.18 -17.96 -16.27
CA GLY A 13 -11.65 -16.56 -16.24
C GLY A 13 -11.09 -15.74 -15.08
N THR A 14 -10.73 -16.37 -13.95
CA THR A 14 -10.24 -15.66 -12.76
C THR A 14 -8.72 -15.60 -12.66
N SER A 15 -8.00 -16.67 -13.03
CA SER A 15 -6.54 -16.74 -12.89
C SER A 15 -5.79 -15.94 -13.95
N VAL A 16 -6.20 -16.06 -15.22
CA VAL A 16 -5.61 -15.30 -16.34
C VAL A 16 -5.93 -13.82 -16.19
N LEU A 17 -7.17 -13.51 -15.85
CA LEU A 17 -7.61 -12.14 -15.61
C LEU A 17 -6.88 -11.50 -14.42
N ALA A 18 -6.81 -12.19 -13.28
CA ALA A 18 -6.06 -11.71 -12.12
C ALA A 18 -4.60 -11.40 -12.48
N ARG A 19 -3.98 -12.26 -13.30
CA ARG A 19 -2.61 -12.07 -13.78
C ARG A 19 -2.48 -10.89 -14.75
N GLN A 20 -3.45 -10.67 -15.63
CA GLN A 20 -3.47 -9.53 -16.55
C GLN A 20 -3.68 -8.20 -15.81
N ILE A 21 -4.62 -8.16 -14.87
CA ILE A 21 -4.86 -7.01 -13.98
C ILE A 21 -3.60 -6.72 -13.17
N GLN A 22 -3.00 -7.74 -12.56
CA GLN A 22 -1.75 -7.60 -11.81
C GLN A 22 -0.65 -6.99 -12.68
N LYS A 23 -0.37 -7.57 -13.86
CA LYS A 23 0.65 -7.04 -14.78
C LYS A 23 0.38 -5.60 -15.21
N PHE A 24 -0.89 -5.27 -15.43
CA PHE A 24 -1.28 -3.91 -15.79
C PHE A 24 -0.99 -2.92 -14.65
N ILE A 25 -1.38 -3.26 -13.42
CA ILE A 25 -1.10 -2.45 -12.23
C ILE A 25 0.42 -2.33 -12.03
N GLU A 26 1.18 -3.41 -12.21
CA GLU A 26 2.65 -3.41 -12.13
C GLU A 26 3.30 -2.48 -13.17
N ALA A 27 2.75 -2.42 -14.38
CA ALA A 27 3.25 -1.57 -15.45
C ALA A 27 2.92 -0.09 -15.20
N LYS A 28 1.71 0.20 -14.71
CA LYS A 28 1.26 1.57 -14.42
C LYS A 28 1.73 2.12 -13.08
N ARG A 29 2.29 1.27 -12.21
CA ARG A 29 2.68 1.54 -10.80
C ARG A 29 1.49 1.80 -9.88
N GLU A 30 0.53 2.59 -10.33
CA GLU A 30 -0.70 2.90 -9.60
C GLU A 30 -1.87 3.07 -10.59
N THR A 31 -3.08 2.62 -10.22
CA THR A 31 -4.25 2.77 -11.10
C THR A 31 -5.57 2.76 -10.32
N GLY A 32 -6.54 3.55 -10.76
CA GLY A 32 -7.91 3.57 -10.19
C GLY A 32 -8.84 2.57 -10.87
N LEU A 33 -10.00 2.32 -10.24
CA LEU A 33 -11.02 1.42 -10.78
C LEU A 33 -11.53 1.85 -12.17
N ASP A 34 -11.74 3.15 -12.39
CA ASP A 34 -12.24 3.67 -13.66
C ASP A 34 -11.24 3.46 -14.81
N ALA A 35 -9.94 3.55 -14.51
CA ALA A 35 -8.90 3.27 -15.48
C ALA A 35 -8.84 1.78 -15.83
N LEU A 36 -9.04 0.90 -14.86
CA LEU A 36 -9.14 -0.54 -15.10
C LEU A 36 -10.38 -0.89 -15.95
N LEU A 37 -11.54 -0.27 -15.68
CA LEU A 37 -12.75 -0.49 -16.47
C LEU A 37 -12.60 -0.04 -17.93
N LYS A 38 -11.81 1.02 -18.20
CA LYS A 38 -11.51 1.45 -19.57
C LYS A 38 -10.58 0.47 -20.31
N VAL A 39 -9.68 -0.19 -19.59
CA VAL A 39 -8.69 -1.12 -20.16
C VAL A 39 -9.28 -2.51 -20.35
N PHE A 40 -10.23 -2.88 -19.49
CA PHE A 40 -10.92 -4.15 -19.51
C PHE A 40 -12.43 -3.95 -19.72
N PRO A 41 -12.86 -3.36 -20.85
CA PRO A 41 -14.27 -3.01 -21.09
C PRO A 41 -15.18 -4.24 -21.20
N ASP A 42 -14.62 -5.38 -21.65
CA ASP A 42 -15.35 -6.64 -21.82
C ASP A 42 -15.63 -7.37 -20.50
N ILE A 43 -15.15 -6.82 -19.39
CA ILE A 43 -15.23 -7.44 -18.07
C ILE A 43 -16.29 -6.73 -17.25
N ARG A 44 -17.29 -7.50 -16.82
CA ARG A 44 -18.31 -7.01 -15.90
C ARG A 44 -17.67 -6.44 -14.64
N ARG A 45 -18.14 -5.26 -14.23
CA ARG A 45 -17.58 -4.51 -13.09
C ARG A 45 -17.52 -5.37 -11.83
N GLU A 46 -18.51 -6.21 -11.58
CA GLU A 46 -18.59 -7.07 -10.40
C GLU A 46 -17.45 -8.11 -10.38
N ILE A 47 -17.13 -8.68 -11.54
CA ILE A 47 -16.03 -9.65 -11.70
C ILE A 47 -14.69 -8.94 -11.47
N LEU A 48 -14.52 -7.74 -12.01
CA LEU A 48 -13.32 -6.95 -11.84
C LEU A 48 -13.08 -6.59 -10.37
N VAL A 49 -14.12 -6.11 -9.68
CA VAL A 49 -14.08 -5.78 -8.25
C VAL A 49 -13.76 -7.00 -7.40
N GLU A 50 -14.40 -8.15 -7.65
CA GLU A 50 -14.11 -9.37 -6.90
C GLU A 50 -12.68 -9.86 -7.14
N THR A 51 -12.18 -9.75 -8.38
CA THR A 51 -10.79 -10.11 -8.71
C THR A 51 -9.79 -9.21 -7.98
N LEU A 52 -10.03 -7.90 -7.94
CA LEU A 52 -9.21 -6.95 -7.18
C LEU A 52 -9.27 -7.24 -5.67
N ARG A 53 -10.44 -7.62 -5.15
CA ARG A 53 -10.61 -8.03 -3.75
C ARG A 53 -9.75 -9.26 -3.45
N GLN A 54 -9.79 -10.28 -4.30
CA GLN A 54 -8.98 -11.48 -4.14
C GLN A 54 -7.48 -11.20 -4.22
N LEU A 55 -7.04 -10.36 -5.17
CA LEU A 55 -5.64 -9.95 -5.28
C LEU A 55 -5.17 -9.18 -4.04
N ARG A 56 -6.05 -8.38 -3.42
CA ARG A 56 -5.78 -7.68 -2.16
C ARG A 56 -5.65 -8.64 -0.99
N ILE A 57 -6.57 -9.60 -0.86
CA ILE A 57 -6.53 -10.62 0.21
C ILE A 57 -5.25 -11.46 0.11
N ARG A 58 -4.84 -11.81 -1.11
CA ARG A 58 -3.58 -12.55 -1.37
C ARG A 58 -2.32 -11.69 -1.19
N GLY A 59 -2.46 -10.41 -0.89
CA GLY A 59 -1.35 -9.49 -0.71
C GLY A 59 -0.57 -9.19 -1.99
N VAL A 60 -1.16 -9.40 -3.17
CA VAL A 60 -0.55 -9.15 -4.50
C VAL A 60 -0.71 -7.69 -4.94
N ILE A 61 -1.75 -7.02 -4.43
CA ILE A 61 -1.97 -5.59 -4.62
C ILE A 61 -2.40 -4.94 -3.30
N SER A 62 -2.06 -3.68 -3.09
CA SER A 62 -2.61 -2.84 -2.02
C SER A 62 -3.65 -1.87 -2.60
N HIS A 63 -4.58 -1.42 -1.76
CA HIS A 63 -5.58 -0.43 -2.13
C HIS A 63 -5.58 0.70 -1.09
N SER A 64 -5.30 1.93 -1.53
CA SER A 64 -5.27 3.12 -0.69
C SER A 64 -5.85 4.30 -1.46
N GLU A 65 -6.73 5.07 -0.82
CA GLU A 65 -7.28 6.33 -1.37
C GLU A 65 -7.87 6.19 -2.79
N GLY A 66 -8.50 5.04 -3.10
CA GLY A 66 -9.14 4.77 -4.40
C GLY A 66 -8.21 4.23 -5.48
N VAL A 67 -6.94 3.96 -5.15
CA VAL A 67 -5.90 3.53 -6.08
C VAL A 67 -5.38 2.15 -5.70
N TYR A 68 -5.17 1.31 -6.71
CA TYR A 68 -4.58 -0.02 -6.62
C TYR A 68 -3.10 0.00 -7.01
N ILE A 69 -2.25 -0.62 -6.20
CA ILE A 69 -0.78 -0.63 -6.35
C ILE A 69 -0.29 -2.07 -6.26
N ALA A 70 0.64 -2.48 -7.13
CA ALA A 70 1.18 -3.85 -7.12
C ALA A 70 2.22 -4.04 -6.02
N THR A 71 2.10 -5.10 -5.23
CA THR A 71 3.00 -5.36 -4.10
C THR A 71 4.32 -6.03 -4.50
N TYR A 72 4.42 -6.64 -5.69
CA TYR A 72 5.62 -7.37 -6.11
C TYR A 72 6.84 -6.47 -6.42
N LYS A 73 6.63 -5.18 -6.70
CA LYS A 73 7.70 -4.15 -6.74
C LYS A 73 7.79 -3.32 -5.47
N TYR A 74 6.92 -3.59 -4.50
CA TYR A 74 7.08 -3.10 -3.14
C TYR A 74 8.17 -3.95 -2.50
N LYS A 75 9.41 -3.43 -2.50
CA LYS A 75 10.42 -3.92 -1.56
C LYS A 75 9.74 -4.06 -0.20
N VAL A 76 10.01 -5.13 0.53
CA VAL A 76 9.45 -5.38 1.88
C VAL A 76 9.58 -4.14 2.79
N GLU A 77 10.59 -3.30 2.55
CA GLU A 77 10.81 -1.99 3.17
C GLU A 77 9.74 -0.93 2.81
N GLY A 78 9.27 -0.88 1.56
CA GLY A 78 8.16 -0.03 1.14
C GLY A 78 6.85 -0.44 1.80
N ALA A 79 6.60 -1.74 1.98
CA ALA A 79 5.40 -2.25 2.64
C ALA A 79 5.40 -1.90 4.13
N LYS A 80 6.56 -2.03 4.77
CA LYS A 80 6.76 -1.61 6.17
C LYS A 80 6.60 -0.11 6.33
N ALA A 81 7.16 0.71 5.43
CA ALA A 81 7.00 2.16 5.47
C ALA A 81 5.54 2.59 5.28
N ASP A 82 4.77 1.91 4.42
CA ASP A 82 3.33 2.14 4.23
C ASP A 82 2.50 1.75 5.44
N GLN A 83 2.78 0.58 6.02
CA GLN A 83 2.15 0.14 7.26
C GLN A 83 2.45 1.12 8.38
N THR A 84 3.68 1.62 8.44
CA THR A 84 4.10 2.62 9.42
C THR A 84 3.41 3.97 9.20
N TRP A 85 3.26 4.40 7.94
CA TRP A 85 2.56 5.64 7.58
C TRP A 85 1.07 5.56 7.93
N SER A 86 0.44 4.42 7.60
CA SER A 86 -0.96 4.15 7.93
C SER A 86 -1.18 4.09 9.45
N ALA A 87 -0.27 3.42 10.17
CA ALA A 87 -0.28 3.35 11.63
C ALA A 87 -0.19 4.75 12.27
N ALA A 88 0.70 5.61 11.74
CA ALA A 88 0.83 6.98 12.20
C ALA A 88 -0.47 7.78 12.00
N LYS A 89 -1.17 7.58 10.86
CA LYS A 89 -2.45 8.27 10.57
C LYS A 89 -3.54 7.84 11.55
N ILE A 90 -3.57 6.56 11.92
CA ILE A 90 -4.53 6.00 12.89
C ILE A 90 -4.25 6.51 14.31
N LEU A 91 -3.00 6.55 14.73
CA LEU A 91 -2.64 6.94 16.09
C LEU A 91 -2.86 8.43 16.37
N GLY A 92 -2.72 9.29 15.36
CA GLY A 92 -2.87 10.75 15.47
C GLY A 92 -1.71 11.42 16.22
N THR A 93 -1.48 11.02 17.48
CA THR A 93 -0.32 11.39 18.30
C THR A 93 0.41 10.11 18.73
N PHE A 94 1.72 10.03 18.50
CA PHE A 94 2.48 8.79 18.72
C PHE A 94 3.95 9.02 19.04
N ASP A 95 4.58 8.06 19.71
CA ASP A 95 6.04 7.94 19.78
C ASP A 95 6.56 6.79 18.88
N PRO A 96 7.88 6.70 18.62
CA PRO A 96 8.44 5.64 17.77
C PRO A 96 8.12 4.21 18.22
N SER A 97 7.87 4.00 19.51
CA SER A 97 7.56 2.69 20.10
C SER A 97 6.10 2.31 19.84
N ASP A 98 5.17 3.26 19.96
CA ASP A 98 3.76 3.06 19.58
C ASP A 98 3.66 2.69 18.10
N LEU A 99 4.41 3.40 17.27
CA LEU A 99 4.45 3.23 15.84
C LEU A 99 5.03 1.86 15.44
N ALA A 100 6.13 1.47 16.08
CA ALA A 100 6.76 0.15 15.90
C ALA A 100 5.80 -0.99 16.23
N ARG A 101 5.05 -0.86 17.34
CA ARG A 101 4.08 -1.86 17.79
C ARG A 101 2.93 -2.02 16.80
N ILE A 102 2.30 -0.92 16.38
CA ILE A 102 1.13 -0.97 15.49
C ILE A 102 1.53 -1.44 14.08
N ALA A 103 2.67 -0.98 13.56
CA ALA A 103 3.13 -1.35 12.23
C ALA A 103 3.90 -2.68 12.19
N SER A 104 4.12 -3.34 13.34
CA SER A 104 4.92 -4.57 13.46
C SER A 104 6.30 -4.42 12.81
N VAL A 105 6.97 -3.30 13.09
CA VAL A 105 8.33 -2.99 12.63
C VAL A 105 9.27 -2.80 13.82
N GLU A 106 10.57 -2.85 13.58
CA GLU A 106 11.56 -2.57 14.61
C GLU A 106 11.49 -1.11 15.07
N ARG A 107 11.68 -0.89 16.38
CA ARG A 107 11.68 0.45 16.98
C ARG A 107 12.73 1.38 16.36
N ILE A 108 13.90 0.85 16.01
CA ILE A 108 14.97 1.63 15.37
C ILE A 108 14.53 2.10 13.98
N HIS A 109 13.83 1.25 13.23
CA HIS A 109 13.28 1.59 11.93
C HIS A 109 12.18 2.65 12.04
N ALA A 110 11.22 2.48 12.97
CA ALA A 110 10.17 3.45 13.25
C ALA A 110 10.74 4.82 13.69
N ALA A 111 11.78 4.83 14.53
CA ALA A 111 12.46 6.06 14.94
C ALA A 111 13.19 6.75 13.78
N THR A 112 13.69 5.99 12.82
CA THR A 112 14.32 6.53 11.61
C THR A 112 13.28 7.15 10.68
N LEU A 113 12.14 6.47 10.47
CA LEU A 113 11.01 7.01 9.72
C LEU A 113 10.45 8.30 10.35
N CYS A 114 10.29 8.34 11.68
CA CYS A 114 9.85 9.55 12.38
C CYS A 114 10.81 10.74 12.15
N ARG A 115 12.13 10.50 12.21
CA ARG A 115 13.14 11.54 11.95
C ARG A 115 13.08 12.02 10.50
N THR A 116 12.95 11.10 9.55
CA THR A 116 12.80 11.43 8.13
C THR A 116 11.55 12.27 7.89
N TRP A 117 10.39 11.84 8.37
CA TRP A 117 9.12 12.54 8.19
C TRP A 117 9.07 13.89 8.92
N LEU A 118 9.73 14.02 10.07
CA LEU A 118 9.90 15.30 10.75
C LEU A 118 10.75 16.26 9.89
N ARG A 119 11.88 15.78 9.36
CA ARG A 119 12.78 16.58 8.51
C ARG A 119 12.10 17.04 7.21
N GLU A 120 11.25 16.18 6.64
CA GLU A 120 10.47 16.47 5.44
C GLU A 120 9.19 17.28 5.73
N GLY A 121 8.92 17.64 6.99
CA GLY A 121 7.80 18.50 7.38
C GLY A 121 6.44 17.81 7.47
N HIS A 122 6.39 16.47 7.35
CA HIS A 122 5.16 15.69 7.48
C HIS A 122 4.72 15.52 8.94
N LEU A 123 5.67 15.56 9.88
CA LEU A 123 5.40 15.51 11.31
C LEU A 123 5.75 16.82 11.99
N VAL A 124 5.11 17.06 13.13
CA VAL A 124 5.52 18.04 14.13
C VAL A 124 5.81 17.33 15.44
N CYS A 125 6.88 17.74 16.12
CA CYS A 125 7.16 17.34 17.49
C CYS A 125 6.29 18.19 18.42
N ILE A 126 5.34 17.56 19.10
CA ILE A 126 4.36 18.26 19.96
C ILE A 126 4.70 18.15 21.45
N GLY A 127 5.75 17.42 21.80
CA GLY A 127 6.18 17.25 23.18
C GLY A 127 7.16 16.09 23.35
N ARG A 128 7.37 15.69 24.60
CA ARG A 128 8.20 14.53 24.95
C ARG A 128 7.57 13.74 26.09
N LYS A 129 7.64 12.40 25.99
CA LYS A 129 7.36 11.47 27.08
C LYS A 129 8.69 11.06 27.70
N GLY A 130 9.11 11.77 28.75
CA GLY A 130 10.47 11.66 29.28
C GLY A 130 11.50 12.10 28.23
N LYS A 131 12.40 11.18 27.84
CA LYS A 131 13.41 11.44 26.78
C LYS A 131 12.92 11.13 25.36
N VAL A 132 11.70 10.60 25.19
CA VAL A 132 11.18 10.17 23.89
C VAL A 132 10.31 11.27 23.26
N PRO A 133 10.58 11.70 22.01
CA PRO A 133 9.75 12.70 21.33
C PRO A 133 8.37 12.14 20.95
N LEU A 134 7.35 12.98 21.10
CA LEU A 134 5.98 12.72 20.66
C LEU A 134 5.70 13.49 19.37
N TYR A 135 5.19 12.78 18.37
CA TYR A 135 4.92 13.31 17.05
C TYR A 135 3.43 13.35 16.76
N ARG A 136 3.04 14.28 15.88
CA ARG A 136 1.72 14.36 15.27
C ARG A 136 1.86 14.70 13.79
N PHE A 137 0.93 14.23 12.96
CA PHE A 137 0.88 14.62 11.55
C PHE A 137 0.53 16.10 11.36
N CYS A 138 1.23 16.75 10.45
CA CYS A 138 0.81 18.04 9.89
C CYS A 138 -0.41 17.81 9.00
N SER A 139 -1.55 18.42 9.33
CA SER A 139 -2.83 18.23 8.63
C SER A 139 -2.83 18.59 7.13
N LYS A 140 -1.78 19.29 6.66
CA LYS A 140 -1.62 19.71 5.25
C LYS A 140 -1.13 18.60 4.31
N PHE A 141 -0.70 17.45 4.83
CA PHE A 141 -0.12 16.38 4.01
C PHE A 141 -1.02 15.14 4.01
N SER A 142 -1.87 15.02 2.99
CA SER A 142 -2.65 13.80 2.72
C SER A 142 -1.78 12.71 2.07
N ASN A 143 -0.83 13.12 1.23
CA ASN A 143 -0.02 12.23 0.39
C ASN A 143 1.25 11.74 1.10
N ARG A 144 1.59 10.47 0.89
CA ARG A 144 2.82 9.85 1.42
C ARG A 144 4.07 10.45 0.73
N PRO A 145 5.13 10.79 1.48
CA PRO A 145 6.42 11.09 0.87
C PRO A 145 7.01 9.85 0.20
N ILE A 146 7.44 10.01 -1.05
CA ILE A 146 8.31 9.06 -1.72
C ILE A 146 9.70 9.21 -1.07
N ILE A 147 9.98 8.40 -0.04
CA ILE A 147 11.31 8.38 0.57
C ILE A 147 12.27 7.73 -0.43
N HIS A 148 12.97 8.56 -1.21
CA HIS A 148 14.11 8.14 -2.01
C HIS A 148 15.30 7.88 -1.08
N GLN A 149 15.51 6.62 -0.69
CA GLN A 149 16.82 6.22 -0.17
C GLN A 149 17.78 6.09 -1.36
N GLU A 150 18.59 7.13 -1.61
CA GLU A 150 19.76 7.02 -2.46
C GLU A 150 20.76 6.04 -1.84
N ARG A 151 21.09 4.96 -2.55
CA ARG A 151 22.15 4.04 -2.16
C ARG A 151 23.48 4.65 -2.60
N LYS A 152 24.35 5.01 -1.64
CA LYS A 152 25.79 4.98 -1.91
C LYS A 152 26.19 3.50 -2.08
N LYS A 153 26.71 3.17 -3.26
CA LYS A 153 27.36 1.88 -3.53
C LYS A 153 28.63 1.75 -2.70
#